data_AF-A0A1I6HUG6-F1
#
_entry.id   AF-A0A1I6HUG6-F1
#
_cell.length_a   1.000
_cell.length_b   1.000
_cell.length_c   1.000
_cell.angle_alpha   90.00
_cell.angle_beta   90.00
_cell.angle_gamma   90.00
#
_symmetry.space_group_name_H-M   'P 1'
#
loop_
_entity.id
_entity.type
_entity.pdbx_description
1 polymer ?
#
loop_
_entity_poly.entity_id
_entity_poly.type
_entity_poly.pdbx_seq_one_letter_code
_entity_poly.pdbx_strand_id
1 'polypeptide(L)'
;MTNNLENTYSETVSDIELKDIIDLDLLQKFLDNFAESMNLASVAVDAQGNPVTNPSRYTRFCKNYTHSTKAGDDRCAVSHNKGGLEAARLKRPYVYKCHAGLIDFAAPIIVEGKLIGTILGGQILTSAPVESEFRQVAREIGVNEEAYVDAAREVYVSTERNVQAAAEVLFIVANALSQNGYQKLKMKQMSNTLVENFSQISATMEELAASSISVNDNQSSLNQEILQVKNISNEINSILKSIKNIADQTKMLGLNAAIEAARAGDAGRGFSVVASEIRNLSQNSKETAIKIEKLTADIQSSVDKTLSISDLTMENSEQQSSAIEETTASIEEVLALTTEFSSLANEE
;
A
#
# COMPACT_ATOMS: atom_id res chain seq x y z
N MET A 1 9.35 -24.04 -0.27
CA MET A 1 9.79 -22.87 -1.05
C MET A 1 9.47 -21.65 -0.22
N THR A 2 10.44 -21.20 0.56
CA THR A 2 10.38 -19.98 1.38
C THR A 2 10.59 -18.79 0.45
N ASN A 3 9.53 -18.00 0.24
CA ASN A 3 9.61 -16.74 -0.50
C ASN A 3 10.47 -15.75 0.28
N ASN A 4 11.72 -15.59 -0.17
CA ASN A 4 12.50 -14.39 0.06
C ASN A 4 11.85 -13.25 -0.74
N LEU A 5 10.86 -12.59 -0.15
CA LEU A 5 10.56 -11.21 -0.50
C LEU A 5 11.56 -10.37 0.28
N GLU A 6 12.78 -10.28 -0.26
CA GLU A 6 13.73 -9.27 0.17
C GLU A 6 13.06 -7.91 0.01
N ASN A 7 13.07 -7.22 1.12
CA ASN A 7 12.49 -5.93 1.37
C ASN A 7 13.32 -4.88 0.62
N THR A 8 13.05 -4.65 -0.67
CA THR A 8 13.77 -3.70 -1.53
C THR A 8 13.02 -2.39 -1.78
N TYR A 9 12.16 -1.92 -0.88
CA TYR A 9 11.46 -0.63 -1.09
C TYR A 9 11.28 0.19 0.17
N SER A 10 12.40 0.46 0.82
CA SER A 10 12.48 1.54 1.80
C SER A 10 13.77 2.30 1.55
N GLU A 11 13.76 3.23 0.59
CA GLU A 11 14.51 4.46 0.82
C GLU A 11 13.90 5.08 2.07
N THR A 12 14.46 4.71 3.23
CA THR A 12 14.20 5.42 4.46
C THR A 12 14.52 6.88 4.20
N VAL A 13 13.73 7.78 4.78
CA VAL A 13 13.95 9.25 4.80
C VAL A 13 15.42 9.64 5.11
N SER A 14 16.22 8.71 5.64
CA SER A 14 17.66 8.81 5.86
C SER A 14 18.51 9.12 4.64
N ASP A 15 18.07 8.84 3.40
CA ASP A 15 18.98 8.88 2.23
C ASP A 15 18.62 9.95 1.19
N ILE A 16 17.55 10.73 1.41
CA ILE A 16 17.13 11.78 0.47
C ILE A 16 18.16 12.91 0.44
N GLU A 17 18.64 13.22 -0.76
CA GLU A 17 19.50 14.34 -1.07
C GLU A 17 18.70 15.53 -1.61
N LEU A 18 19.29 16.73 -1.58
CA LEU A 18 18.63 17.95 -2.02
C LEU A 18 18.19 17.89 -3.50
N LYS A 19 19.00 17.25 -4.35
CA LYS A 19 18.76 17.10 -5.79
C LYS A 19 17.59 16.15 -6.13
N ASP A 20 17.19 15.30 -5.18
CA ASP A 20 16.10 14.34 -5.40
C ASP A 20 14.73 15.03 -5.27
N ILE A 21 14.68 16.18 -4.58
CA ILE A 21 13.43 16.88 -4.24
C ILE A 21 13.40 18.34 -4.70
N ILE A 22 14.50 18.89 -5.21
CA ILE A 22 14.51 20.22 -5.82
C ILE A 22 15.25 20.13 -7.16
N ASP A 23 14.60 20.63 -8.21
CA ASP A 23 15.27 20.97 -9.47
C ASP A 23 16.35 22.04 -9.21
N LEU A 24 17.61 21.65 -9.42
CA LEU A 24 18.77 22.49 -9.18
C LEU A 24 18.85 23.68 -10.16
N ASP A 25 18.31 23.56 -11.37
CA ASP A 25 18.28 24.65 -12.34
C ASP A 25 17.26 25.72 -11.92
N LEU A 26 16.09 25.29 -11.44
CA LEU A 26 15.10 26.18 -10.84
C LEU A 26 15.66 26.87 -9.59
N LEU A 27 16.32 26.12 -8.71
CA LEU A 27 16.95 26.67 -7.51
C LEU A 27 18.04 27.69 -7.86
N GLN A 28 18.92 27.38 -8.81
CA GLN A 28 19.94 28.30 -9.29
C GLN A 28 19.31 29.60 -9.80
N LYS A 29 18.30 29.49 -10.68
CA LYS A 29 17.62 30.67 -11.24
C LYS A 29 16.94 31.50 -10.16
N PHE A 30 16.33 30.87 -9.16
CA PHE A 30 15.75 31.56 -8.02
C PHE A 30 16.82 32.32 -7.23
N LEU A 31 17.94 31.67 -6.90
CA LEU A 31 19.05 32.28 -6.18
C LEU A 31 19.66 33.46 -6.95
N ASP A 32 19.84 33.34 -8.27
CA ASP A 32 20.36 34.42 -9.11
C ASP A 32 19.46 35.66 -9.08
N ASN A 33 18.14 35.47 -9.26
CA ASN A 33 17.18 36.59 -9.22
C ASN A 33 17.05 37.18 -7.82
N PHE A 34 17.09 36.35 -6.78
CA PHE A 34 17.07 36.80 -5.39
C PHE A 34 18.31 37.64 -5.07
N ALA A 35 19.50 37.13 -5.42
CA ALA A 35 20.77 37.81 -5.21
C ALA A 35 20.81 39.16 -5.95
N GLU A 36 20.30 39.21 -7.18
CA GLU A 36 20.19 40.44 -7.97
C GLU A 36 19.19 41.44 -7.35
N SER A 37 18.05 40.97 -6.84
CA SER A 37 17.04 41.86 -6.25
C SER A 37 17.42 42.39 -4.88
N MET A 38 18.06 41.58 -4.05
CA MET A 38 18.35 41.92 -2.65
C MET A 38 19.75 42.51 -2.43
N ASN A 39 20.60 42.50 -3.46
CA ASN A 39 22.00 42.92 -3.38
C ASN A 39 22.81 42.15 -2.32
N LEU A 40 22.61 40.83 -2.34
CA LEU A 40 23.24 39.86 -1.45
C LEU A 40 23.85 38.75 -2.29
N ALA A 41 24.98 38.20 -1.84
CA ALA A 41 25.48 36.95 -2.37
C ALA A 41 24.60 35.78 -1.90
N SER A 42 24.50 34.71 -2.70
CA SER A 42 23.89 33.46 -2.27
C SER A 42 24.49 32.23 -2.95
N VAL A 43 24.47 31.09 -2.25
CA VAL A 43 24.81 29.77 -2.78
C VAL A 43 24.10 28.70 -1.94
N ALA A 44 23.58 27.66 -2.57
CA ALA A 44 23.10 26.46 -1.91
C ALA A 44 24.19 25.38 -1.84
N VAL A 45 24.29 24.73 -0.68
CA VAL A 45 25.14 23.58 -0.41
C VAL A 45 24.32 22.38 0.07
N ASP A 46 24.83 21.17 -0.14
CA ASP A 46 24.26 19.93 0.41
C ASP A 46 24.45 19.83 1.94
N ALA A 47 23.98 18.74 2.54
CA ALA A 47 24.11 18.50 3.98
C ALA A 47 25.56 18.37 4.46
N GLN A 48 26.51 18.10 3.57
CA GLN A 48 27.94 18.00 3.82
C GLN A 48 28.67 19.33 3.58
N GLY A 49 27.98 20.35 3.06
CA GLY A 49 28.54 21.65 2.75
C GLY A 49 29.15 21.76 1.35
N ASN A 50 28.98 20.77 0.48
CA ASN A 50 29.42 20.87 -0.91
C ASN A 50 28.45 21.73 -1.72
N PRO A 51 28.92 22.65 -2.57
CA PRO A 51 28.06 23.44 -3.43
C PRO A 51 27.22 22.57 -4.37
N VAL A 52 25.90 22.80 -4.37
CA VAL A 52 24.96 22.22 -5.35
C VAL A 52 24.51 23.24 -6.39
N THR A 53 24.87 24.50 -6.19
CA THR A 53 24.61 25.63 -7.10
C THR A 53 25.88 26.45 -7.26
N ASN A 54 25.95 27.23 -8.34
CA ASN A 54 26.98 28.21 -8.55
C ASN A 54 26.73 29.46 -7.67
N PRO A 55 27.80 30.08 -7.15
CA PRO A 55 27.70 31.34 -6.42
C PRO A 55 27.01 32.46 -7.21
N SER A 56 25.92 33.00 -6.67
CA SER A 56 25.21 34.17 -7.19
C SER A 56 25.73 35.44 -6.52
N ARG A 57 26.07 36.46 -7.33
CA ARG A 57 26.47 37.82 -6.91
C ARG A 57 27.53 37.88 -5.79
N TYR A 58 28.54 37.01 -5.84
CA TYR A 58 29.69 37.14 -4.94
C TYR A 58 30.39 38.48 -5.14
N THR A 59 30.60 39.20 -4.04
CA THR A 59 31.28 40.48 -4.02
C THR A 59 32.72 40.33 -4.50
N ARG A 60 33.26 41.40 -5.08
CA ARG A 60 34.69 41.47 -5.43
C ARG A 60 35.57 41.20 -4.21
N PHE A 61 35.18 41.69 -3.04
CA PHE A 61 35.87 41.46 -1.77
C PHE A 61 36.06 39.96 -1.50
N CYS A 62 34.97 39.18 -1.49
CA CYS A 62 35.09 37.75 -1.26
C CYS A 62 35.72 37.03 -2.44
N LYS A 63 35.23 37.25 -3.67
CA LYS A 63 35.65 36.49 -4.86
C LYS A 63 37.12 36.67 -5.22
N ASN A 64 37.61 37.92 -5.21
CA ASN A 64 38.95 38.23 -5.73
C ASN A 64 40.02 38.27 -4.63
N TYR A 65 39.61 38.34 -3.35
CA TYR A 65 40.55 38.45 -2.24
C TYR A 65 40.33 37.41 -1.14
N THR A 66 39.15 37.34 -0.51
CA THR A 66 38.94 36.35 0.58
C THR A 66 39.10 34.91 0.09
N HIS A 67 38.63 34.61 -1.12
CA HIS A 67 38.74 33.30 -1.76
C HIS A 67 39.98 33.14 -2.66
N SER A 68 40.90 34.11 -2.66
CA SER A 68 42.12 34.01 -3.49
C SER A 68 43.27 33.29 -2.79
N THR A 69 43.12 32.99 -1.50
CA THR A 69 44.11 32.25 -0.71
C THR A 69 43.48 31.08 0.02
N LYS A 70 44.24 29.99 0.17
CA LYS A 70 43.79 28.81 0.92
C LYS A 70 43.39 29.16 2.35
N ALA A 71 44.13 30.06 3.00
CA ALA A 71 43.85 30.49 4.37
C ALA A 71 42.49 31.21 4.48
N GLY A 72 42.13 32.03 3.49
CA GLY A 72 40.83 32.68 3.45
C GLY A 72 39.69 31.71 3.12
N ASP A 73 39.90 30.80 2.16
CA ASP A 73 38.93 29.73 1.83
C ASP A 73 38.63 28.83 3.03
N ASP A 74 39.66 28.32 3.70
CA ASP A 74 39.51 27.42 4.85
C ASP A 74 38.73 28.12 5.97
N ARG A 75 39.02 29.40 6.24
CA ARG A 75 38.32 30.19 7.26
C ARG A 75 36.89 30.55 6.86
N CYS A 76 36.63 30.73 5.56
CA CYS A 76 35.28 30.91 5.03
C CYS A 76 34.46 29.65 5.26
N ALA A 77 34.99 28.48 4.90
CA ALA A 77 34.34 27.19 5.11
C ALA A 77 34.02 26.93 6.59
N VAL A 78 34.93 27.27 7.51
CA VAL A 78 34.67 27.16 8.96
C VAL A 78 33.53 28.09 9.40
N SER A 79 33.49 29.32 8.90
CA SER A 79 32.42 30.29 9.23
C SER A 79 31.06 29.80 8.73
N HIS A 80 31.00 29.34 7.48
CA HIS A 80 29.79 28.81 6.85
C HIS A 80 29.31 27.53 7.51
N ASN A 81 30.20 26.60 7.83
CA ASN A 81 29.85 25.38 8.55
C ASN A 81 29.26 25.69 9.94
N LYS A 82 29.90 26.60 10.70
CA LYS A 82 29.36 27.04 12.00
C LYS A 82 27.97 27.68 11.85
N GLY A 83 27.81 28.54 10.85
CA GLY A 83 26.53 29.20 10.54
C GLY A 83 25.43 28.18 10.20
N GLY A 84 25.74 27.25 9.29
CA GLY A 84 24.83 26.18 8.87
C GLY A 84 24.41 25.27 10.02
N LEU A 85 25.36 24.84 10.88
CA LEU A 85 25.08 24.01 12.05
C LEU A 85 24.17 24.72 13.06
N GLU A 86 24.41 26.00 13.34
CA GLU A 86 23.52 26.78 14.23
C GLU A 86 22.13 26.96 13.64
N ALA A 87 22.04 27.24 12.34
CA ALA A 87 20.76 27.38 11.66
C ALA A 87 19.96 26.08 11.69
N ALA A 88 20.62 24.94 11.39
CA ALA A 88 20.03 23.61 11.46
C ALA A 88 19.56 23.26 12.88
N ARG A 89 20.37 23.55 13.90
CA ARG A 89 20.03 23.34 15.32
C ARG A 89 18.81 24.17 15.73
N LEU A 90 18.73 25.42 15.29
CA LEU A 90 17.62 26.32 15.59
C LEU A 90 16.39 26.11 14.70
N LYS A 91 16.53 25.35 13.60
CA LYS A 91 15.51 25.13 12.56
C LYS A 91 14.94 26.44 11.99
N ARG A 92 15.80 27.45 11.85
CA ARG A 92 15.47 28.77 11.31
C ARG A 92 16.73 29.46 10.77
N PRO A 93 16.61 30.54 9.99
CA PRO A 93 17.76 31.32 9.56
C PRO A 93 18.63 31.78 10.73
N TYR A 94 19.94 31.78 10.50
CA TYR A 94 20.92 32.28 11.46
C TYR A 94 21.84 33.28 10.78
N VAL A 95 21.77 34.54 11.21
CA VAL A 95 22.61 35.64 10.75
C VAL A 95 23.85 35.74 11.65
N TYR A 96 25.04 35.91 11.07
CA TYR A 96 26.30 35.95 11.80
C TYR A 96 27.35 36.82 11.10
N LYS A 97 28.34 37.30 11.86
CA LYS A 97 29.55 37.92 11.31
C LYS A 97 30.53 36.81 10.89
N CYS A 98 30.95 36.80 9.62
CA CYS A 98 31.92 35.85 9.10
C CYS A 98 33.34 36.20 9.56
N HIS A 99 34.32 35.31 9.35
CA HIS A 99 35.71 35.55 9.72
C HIS A 99 36.32 36.82 9.11
N ALA A 100 35.84 37.24 7.95
CA ALA A 100 36.34 38.41 7.22
C ALA A 100 35.66 39.71 7.64
N GLY A 101 34.69 39.64 8.56
CA GLY A 101 34.01 40.79 9.14
C GLY A 101 32.74 41.23 8.43
N LEU A 102 32.35 40.57 7.33
CA LEU A 102 31.05 40.75 6.68
C LEU A 102 29.95 40.03 7.46
N ILE A 103 28.71 40.44 7.22
CA ILE A 103 27.52 39.74 7.70
C ILE A 103 27.09 38.73 6.66
N ASP A 104 27.01 37.48 7.10
CA ASP A 104 26.49 36.34 6.37
C ASP A 104 25.28 35.75 7.11
N PHE A 105 24.57 34.86 6.46
CA PHE A 105 23.52 34.07 7.06
C PHE A 105 23.46 32.68 6.45
N ALA A 106 22.88 31.76 7.21
CA ALA A 106 22.56 30.41 6.77
C ALA A 106 21.06 30.18 6.92
N ALA A 107 20.41 29.77 5.83
CA ALA A 107 19.03 29.35 5.77
C ALA A 107 18.98 27.82 5.57
N PRO A 108 18.63 27.04 6.59
CA PRO A 108 18.69 25.58 6.52
C PRO A 108 17.52 25.04 5.69
N ILE A 109 17.77 24.02 4.89
CA ILE A 109 16.74 23.28 4.15
C ILE A 109 16.49 21.97 4.89
N ILE A 110 15.29 21.80 5.42
CA ILE A 110 14.94 20.71 6.33
C ILE A 110 13.68 20.01 5.85
N VAL A 111 13.76 18.70 5.67
CA VAL A 111 12.60 17.85 5.31
C VAL A 111 12.48 16.73 6.34
N GLU A 112 11.28 16.49 6.85
CA GLU A 112 11.01 15.50 7.91
C GLU A 112 11.97 15.61 9.11
N GLY A 113 12.37 16.83 9.46
CA GLY A 113 13.28 17.12 10.56
C GLY A 113 14.77 16.85 10.29
N LYS A 114 15.15 16.39 9.09
CA LYS A 114 16.53 16.17 8.65
C LYS A 114 17.04 17.35 7.83
N LEU A 115 18.25 17.83 8.12
CA LEU A 115 18.94 18.79 7.26
C LEU A 115 19.40 18.10 5.98
N ILE A 116 18.96 18.61 4.85
CA ILE A 116 19.32 18.09 3.51
C ILE A 116 20.20 19.06 2.71
N GLY A 117 20.25 20.33 3.15
CA GLY A 117 21.09 21.36 2.54
C GLY A 117 21.00 22.67 3.31
N THR A 118 21.80 23.65 2.90
CA THR A 118 21.77 25.01 3.47
C THR A 118 21.96 26.01 2.35
N ILE A 119 21.14 27.07 2.34
CA ILE A 119 21.42 28.25 1.52
C ILE A 119 22.24 29.21 2.38
N LEU A 120 23.45 29.49 1.91
CA LEU A 120 24.33 30.50 2.46
C LEU A 120 24.10 31.79 1.69
N GLY A 121 24.07 32.92 2.40
CA GLY A 121 24.01 34.21 1.74
C GLY A 121 24.59 35.33 2.59
N GLY A 122 24.67 36.53 2.02
CA GLY A 122 25.22 37.70 2.70
C GLY A 122 26.29 38.40 1.88
N GLN A 123 27.52 38.43 2.40
CA GLN A 123 28.61 39.28 1.92
C GLN A 123 28.23 40.77 1.93
N ILE A 124 27.67 41.22 3.04
CA ILE A 124 27.25 42.62 3.23
C ILE A 124 27.79 43.20 4.53
N LEU A 125 27.66 44.50 4.68
CA LEU A 125 27.98 45.22 5.90
C LEU A 125 26.73 45.81 6.53
N THR A 126 26.74 45.98 7.85
CA THR A 126 25.69 46.72 8.59
C THR A 126 26.08 48.14 8.95
N SER A 127 27.35 48.50 8.73
CA SER A 127 27.92 49.82 8.92
C SER A 127 29.14 50.00 8.02
N ALA A 128 29.68 51.20 7.92
CA ALA A 128 30.95 51.42 7.22
C ALA A 128 32.07 50.50 7.77
N PRO A 129 32.95 49.97 6.89
CA PRO A 129 33.99 49.03 7.31
C PRO A 129 35.02 49.72 8.23
N VAL A 130 35.35 49.06 9.35
CA VAL A 130 36.43 49.51 10.24
C VAL A 130 37.76 49.06 9.62
N GLU A 131 38.43 49.96 8.89
CA GLU A 131 39.57 49.62 8.04
C GLU A 131 40.69 48.86 8.77
N SER A 132 40.96 49.18 10.04
CA SER A 132 41.98 48.47 10.83
C SER A 132 41.66 46.98 11.02
N GLU A 133 40.38 46.61 11.14
CA GLU A 133 39.94 45.21 11.24
C GLU A 133 40.18 44.48 9.90
N PHE A 134 39.81 45.11 8.77
CA PHE A 134 40.00 44.52 7.44
C PHE A 134 41.47 44.37 7.07
N ARG A 135 42.33 45.34 7.43
CA ARG A 135 43.80 45.24 7.26
C ARG A 135 44.38 44.09 8.06
N GLN A 136 43.88 43.88 9.28
CA GLN A 136 44.32 42.74 10.09
C GLN A 136 43.94 41.42 9.41
N VAL A 137 42.69 41.26 8.98
CA VAL A 137 42.24 40.06 8.25
C VAL A 137 43.10 39.85 6.99
N ALA A 138 43.36 40.91 6.22
CA ALA A 138 44.19 40.84 5.02
C ALA A 138 45.59 40.26 5.29
N ARG A 139 46.25 40.68 6.38
CA ARG A 139 47.54 40.11 6.82
C ARG A 139 47.41 38.65 7.21
N GLU A 140 46.35 38.29 7.92
CA GLU A 140 46.13 36.91 8.39
C GLU A 140 45.89 35.93 7.24
N ILE A 141 45.22 36.35 6.18
CA ILE A 141 44.94 35.50 5.01
C ILE A 141 45.95 35.68 3.87
N GLY A 142 46.88 36.64 3.98
CA GLY A 142 47.99 36.84 3.04
C GLY A 142 47.62 37.59 1.76
N VAL A 143 46.69 38.55 1.81
CA VAL A 143 46.29 39.40 0.66
C VAL A 143 46.75 40.84 0.83
N ASN A 144 46.78 41.61 -0.26
CA ASN A 144 47.16 43.02 -0.23
C ASN A 144 46.18 43.85 0.62
N GLU A 145 46.69 44.51 1.66
CA GLU A 145 45.87 45.24 2.64
C GLU A 145 45.05 46.39 2.02
N GLU A 146 45.67 47.24 1.19
CA GLU A 146 44.99 48.37 0.56
C GLU A 146 43.87 47.89 -0.37
N ALA A 147 44.18 46.93 -1.25
CA ALA A 147 43.21 46.40 -2.19
C ALA A 147 42.05 45.67 -1.48
N TYR A 148 42.30 45.06 -0.33
CA TYR A 148 41.27 44.42 0.49
C TYR A 148 40.33 45.42 1.14
N VAL A 149 40.87 46.51 1.70
CA VAL A 149 40.08 47.60 2.28
C VAL A 149 39.28 48.32 1.19
N ASP A 150 39.89 48.58 0.03
CA ASP A 150 39.18 49.20 -1.10
C ASP A 150 38.01 48.32 -1.57
N ALA A 151 38.21 47.01 -1.68
CA ALA A 151 37.12 46.09 -1.99
C ALA A 151 36.05 46.05 -0.89
N ALA A 152 36.42 46.20 0.39
CA ALA A 152 35.48 46.27 1.51
C ALA A 152 34.61 47.53 1.46
N ARG A 153 35.13 48.66 0.97
CA ARG A 153 34.37 49.91 0.78
C ARG A 153 33.29 49.78 -0.30
N GLU A 154 33.48 48.88 -1.26
CA GLU A 154 32.51 48.59 -2.32
C GLU A 154 31.37 47.65 -1.85
N VAL A 155 31.51 47.02 -0.68
CA VAL A 155 30.49 46.08 -0.16
C VAL A 155 29.21 46.84 0.22
N TYR A 156 28.08 46.28 -0.21
CA TYR A 156 26.77 46.87 0.07
C TYR A 156 26.49 46.94 1.58
N VAL A 157 26.03 48.11 2.03
CA VAL A 157 25.65 48.35 3.42
C VAL A 157 24.13 48.29 3.54
N SER A 158 23.63 47.42 4.43
CA SER A 158 22.20 47.25 4.72
C SER A 158 21.96 47.20 6.23
N THR A 159 20.72 46.98 6.64
CA THR A 159 20.39 46.80 8.07
C THR A 159 20.30 45.31 8.41
N GLU A 160 20.61 44.95 9.65
CA GLU A 160 20.44 43.58 10.13
C GLU A 160 19.00 43.08 9.95
N ARG A 161 18.01 43.98 10.08
CA ARG A 161 16.59 43.69 9.80
C ARG A 161 16.38 43.24 8.35
N ASN A 162 16.98 43.91 7.37
CA ASN A 162 16.85 43.55 5.97
C ASN A 162 17.53 42.20 5.66
N VAL A 163 18.68 41.93 6.28
CA VAL A 163 19.40 40.66 6.13
C VAL A 163 18.58 39.51 6.70
N GLN A 164 18.02 39.69 7.90
CA GLN A 164 17.14 38.71 8.52
C GLN A 164 15.92 38.42 7.64
N ALA A 165 15.27 39.47 7.11
CA ALA A 165 14.13 39.31 6.20
C ALA A 165 14.51 38.56 4.90
N ALA A 166 15.69 38.88 4.33
CA ALA A 166 16.21 38.20 3.15
C ALA A 166 16.49 36.72 3.41
N ALA A 167 17.10 36.41 4.56
CA ALA A 167 17.35 35.04 5.00
C ALA A 167 16.05 34.25 5.24
N GLU A 168 15.01 34.91 5.77
CA GLU A 168 13.68 34.32 5.94
C GLU A 168 13.00 34.00 4.60
N VAL A 169 13.10 34.87 3.60
CA VAL A 169 12.56 34.59 2.25
C VAL A 169 13.20 33.34 1.65
N LEU A 170 14.53 33.24 1.68
CA LEU A 170 15.24 32.06 1.18
C LEU A 170 14.83 30.80 1.94
N PHE A 171 14.73 30.87 3.26
CA PHE A 171 14.30 29.75 4.08
C PHE A 171 12.88 29.29 3.74
N ILE A 172 11.92 30.21 3.66
CA ILE A 172 10.52 29.88 3.37
C ILE A 172 10.40 29.25 1.98
N VAL A 173 11.00 29.86 0.96
CA VAL A 173 10.89 29.38 -0.42
C VAL A 173 11.60 28.05 -0.59
N ALA A 174 12.84 27.92 -0.12
CA ALA A 174 13.59 26.68 -0.28
C ALA A 174 12.94 25.51 0.46
N ASN A 175 12.46 25.71 1.68
CA ASN A 175 11.76 24.66 2.41
C ASN A 175 10.40 24.34 1.76
N ALA A 176 9.68 25.33 1.20
CA ALA A 176 8.45 25.06 0.45
C ALA A 176 8.71 24.22 -0.81
N LEU A 177 9.76 24.54 -1.58
CA LEU A 177 10.19 23.76 -2.74
C LEU A 177 10.58 22.34 -2.34
N SER A 178 11.40 22.19 -1.30
CA SER A 178 11.79 20.89 -0.75
C SER A 178 10.60 20.06 -0.27
N GLN A 179 9.67 20.67 0.46
CA GLN A 179 8.48 19.96 0.94
C GLN A 179 7.66 19.47 -0.24
N ASN A 180 7.45 20.30 -1.27
CA ASN A 180 6.71 19.92 -2.47
C ASN A 180 7.37 18.77 -3.22
N GLY A 181 8.68 18.81 -3.46
CA GLY A 181 9.38 17.71 -4.11
C GLY A 181 9.38 16.43 -3.28
N TYR A 182 9.50 16.55 -1.96
CA TYR A 182 9.35 15.39 -1.06
C TYR A 182 7.95 14.77 -1.14
N GLN A 183 6.89 15.59 -1.18
CA GLN A 183 5.52 15.08 -1.39
C GLN A 183 5.38 14.42 -2.77
N LYS A 184 6.01 14.97 -3.82
CA LYS A 184 6.03 14.39 -5.18
C LYS A 184 6.67 13.00 -5.19
N LEU A 185 7.85 12.85 -4.57
CA LEU A 185 8.51 11.54 -4.42
C LEU A 185 7.65 10.54 -3.66
N LYS A 186 7.08 10.95 -2.52
CA LYS A 186 6.22 10.09 -1.70
C LYS A 186 4.95 9.67 -2.45
N MET A 187 4.37 10.58 -3.23
CA MET A 187 3.21 10.29 -4.07
C MET A 187 3.54 9.27 -5.16
N LYS A 188 4.71 9.39 -5.80
CA LYS A 188 5.20 8.41 -6.79
C LYS A 188 5.39 7.02 -6.19
N GLN A 189 6.02 6.94 -5.01
CA GLN A 189 6.19 5.66 -4.30
C GLN A 189 4.83 5.03 -3.96
N MET A 190 3.91 5.81 -3.40
CA MET A 190 2.58 5.34 -3.04
C MET A 190 1.77 4.90 -4.28
N SER A 191 1.90 5.61 -5.40
CA SER A 191 1.28 5.22 -6.67
C SER A 191 1.77 3.87 -7.17
N ASN A 192 3.08 3.59 -7.09
CA ASN A 192 3.62 2.29 -7.51
C ASN A 192 3.07 1.15 -6.63
N THR A 193 3.04 1.35 -5.31
CA THR A 193 2.46 0.38 -4.38
C THR A 193 0.97 0.13 -4.65
N LEU A 194 0.21 1.17 -5.03
CA LEU A 194 -1.20 0.99 -5.41
C LEU A 194 -1.34 0.12 -6.65
N VAL A 195 -0.53 0.37 -7.71
CA VAL A 195 -0.57 -0.45 -8.93
C VAL A 195 -0.28 -1.92 -8.64
N GLU A 196 0.75 -2.21 -7.82
CA GLU A 196 1.08 -3.58 -7.42
C GLU A 196 -0.06 -4.25 -6.65
N ASN A 197 -0.63 -3.56 -5.67
CA ASN A 197 -1.75 -4.08 -4.89
C ASN A 197 -2.97 -4.36 -5.77
N PHE A 198 -3.35 -3.44 -6.66
CA PHE A 198 -4.49 -3.64 -7.55
C PHE A 198 -4.25 -4.74 -8.58
N SER A 199 -3.03 -4.89 -9.09
CA SER A 199 -2.68 -6.04 -9.94
C SER A 199 -2.86 -7.37 -9.21
N GLN A 200 -2.48 -7.45 -7.93
CA GLN A 200 -2.71 -8.63 -7.11
C GLN A 200 -4.22 -8.87 -6.88
N ILE A 201 -4.99 -7.82 -6.59
CA ILE A 201 -6.43 -7.93 -6.42
C ILE A 201 -7.09 -8.42 -7.72
N SER A 202 -6.72 -7.88 -8.89
CA SER A 202 -7.22 -8.36 -10.19
C SER A 202 -6.99 -9.85 -10.38
N ALA A 203 -5.78 -10.35 -10.09
CA ALA A 203 -5.50 -11.78 -10.17
C ALA A 203 -6.39 -12.62 -9.23
N THR A 204 -6.62 -12.15 -8.00
CA THR A 204 -7.54 -12.83 -7.08
C THR A 204 -9.00 -12.79 -7.55
N MET A 205 -9.42 -11.73 -8.24
CA MET A 205 -10.78 -11.64 -8.82
C MET A 205 -10.96 -12.61 -9.99
N GLU A 206 -9.94 -12.78 -10.83
CA GLU A 206 -9.94 -13.81 -11.89
C GLU A 206 -10.05 -15.22 -11.31
N GLU A 207 -9.29 -15.52 -10.25
CA GLU A 207 -9.37 -16.81 -9.54
C GLU A 207 -10.77 -17.03 -8.93
N LEU A 208 -11.35 -15.99 -8.32
CA LEU A 208 -12.71 -16.06 -7.78
C LEU A 208 -13.76 -16.27 -8.86
N ALA A 209 -13.62 -15.63 -10.02
CA ALA A 209 -14.52 -15.83 -11.16
C ALA A 209 -14.47 -17.29 -11.65
N ALA A 210 -13.26 -17.84 -11.84
CA ALA A 210 -13.08 -19.24 -12.23
C ALA A 210 -13.64 -20.22 -11.18
N SER A 211 -13.46 -19.89 -9.90
CA SER A 211 -14.02 -20.67 -8.79
C SER A 211 -15.55 -20.66 -8.79
N SER A 212 -16.18 -19.50 -9.03
CA SER A 212 -17.64 -19.36 -9.12
C SER A 212 -18.22 -20.21 -10.25
N ILE A 213 -17.57 -20.23 -11.42
CA ILE A 213 -17.98 -21.09 -12.54
C ILE A 213 -17.90 -22.58 -12.12
N SER A 214 -16.81 -22.97 -11.47
CA SER A 214 -16.62 -24.34 -11.00
C SER A 214 -17.67 -24.76 -9.95
N VAL A 215 -18.08 -23.84 -9.07
CA VAL A 215 -19.16 -24.08 -8.10
C VAL A 215 -20.48 -24.34 -8.82
N ASN A 216 -20.84 -23.53 -9.82
CA ASN A 216 -22.06 -23.73 -10.61
C ASN A 216 -22.08 -25.09 -11.34
N ASP A 217 -20.96 -25.49 -11.95
CA ASP A 217 -20.85 -26.77 -12.65
C ASP A 217 -20.99 -27.97 -11.68
N ASN A 218 -20.34 -27.88 -10.53
CA ASN A 218 -20.46 -28.87 -9.46
C ASN A 218 -21.90 -28.95 -8.95
N GLN A 219 -22.58 -27.82 -8.84
CA GLN A 219 -23.95 -27.75 -8.35
C GLN A 219 -24.97 -28.34 -9.32
N SER A 220 -24.79 -28.08 -10.61
CA SER A 220 -25.57 -28.73 -11.67
C SER A 220 -25.43 -30.25 -11.61
N SER A 221 -24.20 -30.75 -11.46
CA SER A 221 -23.91 -32.18 -11.32
C SER A 221 -24.51 -32.77 -10.04
N LEU A 222 -24.38 -32.07 -8.91
CA LEU A 222 -24.97 -32.47 -7.63
C LEU A 222 -26.50 -32.58 -7.73
N ASN A 223 -27.16 -31.61 -8.37
CA ASN A 223 -28.61 -31.64 -8.57
C ASN A 223 -29.06 -32.86 -9.39
N GLN A 224 -28.30 -33.26 -10.41
CA GLN A 224 -28.59 -34.46 -11.18
C GLN A 224 -28.51 -35.73 -10.31
N GLU A 225 -27.46 -35.86 -9.50
CA GLU A 225 -27.29 -37.00 -8.58
C GLU A 225 -28.39 -37.06 -7.53
N ILE A 226 -28.77 -35.91 -6.95
CA ILE A 226 -29.86 -35.85 -5.97
C ILE A 226 -31.19 -36.30 -6.59
N LEU A 227 -31.49 -35.86 -7.82
CA LEU A 227 -32.69 -36.29 -8.54
C LEU A 227 -32.68 -37.80 -8.84
N GLN A 228 -31.52 -38.38 -9.15
CA GLN A 228 -31.40 -39.83 -9.32
C GLN A 228 -31.71 -40.57 -8.00
N VAL A 229 -31.16 -40.13 -6.86
CA VAL A 229 -31.47 -40.72 -5.54
C VAL A 229 -32.95 -40.61 -5.20
N LYS A 230 -33.58 -39.48 -5.54
CA LYS A 230 -35.03 -39.27 -5.37
C LYS A 230 -35.84 -40.30 -6.16
N ASN A 231 -35.48 -40.54 -7.42
CA ASN A 231 -36.13 -41.52 -8.28
C ASN A 231 -35.95 -42.94 -7.76
N ILE A 232 -34.73 -43.34 -7.38
CA ILE A 232 -34.45 -44.65 -6.79
C ILE A 232 -35.28 -44.86 -5.52
N SER A 233 -35.38 -43.84 -4.65
CA SER A 233 -36.17 -43.92 -3.42
C SER A 233 -37.67 -44.13 -3.71
N ASN A 234 -38.20 -43.50 -4.77
CA ASN A 234 -39.57 -43.71 -5.22
C ASN A 234 -39.80 -45.14 -5.75
N GLU A 235 -38.84 -45.69 -6.50
CA GLU A 235 -38.90 -47.07 -6.97
C GLU A 235 -38.89 -48.08 -5.82
N ILE A 236 -38.02 -47.89 -4.81
CA ILE A 236 -37.99 -48.74 -3.61
C ILE A 236 -39.35 -48.71 -2.91
N ASN A 237 -39.97 -47.54 -2.75
CA ASN A 237 -41.30 -47.43 -2.15
C ASN A 237 -42.38 -48.19 -2.95
N SER A 238 -42.28 -48.23 -4.28
CA SER A 238 -43.16 -49.06 -5.13
C SER A 238 -42.96 -50.57 -4.89
N ILE A 239 -41.70 -51.01 -4.76
CA ILE A 239 -41.35 -52.39 -4.46
C ILE A 239 -41.84 -52.79 -3.06
N LEU A 240 -41.70 -51.92 -2.06
CA LEU A 240 -42.15 -52.18 -0.68
C LEU A 240 -43.67 -52.36 -0.60
N LYS A 241 -44.45 -51.57 -1.35
CA LYS A 241 -45.90 -51.78 -1.48
C LYS A 241 -46.22 -53.18 -2.03
N SER A 242 -45.46 -53.62 -3.04
CA SER A 242 -45.61 -54.96 -3.61
C SER A 242 -45.25 -56.06 -2.60
N ILE A 243 -44.15 -55.92 -1.86
CA ILE A 243 -43.74 -56.86 -0.80
C ILE A 243 -44.80 -56.96 0.30
N LYS A 244 -45.37 -55.83 0.72
CA LYS A 244 -46.45 -55.78 1.71
C LYS A 244 -47.69 -56.53 1.24
N ASN A 245 -48.07 -56.36 -0.03
CA ASN A 245 -49.18 -57.09 -0.64
C ASN A 245 -48.90 -58.60 -0.71
N ILE A 246 -47.68 -59.01 -1.10
CA ILE A 246 -47.27 -60.42 -1.14
C ILE A 246 -47.28 -61.03 0.27
N ALA A 247 -46.78 -60.30 1.27
CA ALA A 247 -46.80 -60.74 2.66
C ALA A 247 -48.24 -60.93 3.17
N ASP A 248 -49.16 -60.03 2.84
CA ASP A 248 -50.58 -60.16 3.19
C ASP A 248 -51.24 -61.36 2.49
N GLN A 249 -50.96 -61.59 1.21
CA GLN A 249 -51.43 -62.78 0.47
C GLN A 249 -50.87 -64.08 1.06
N THR A 250 -49.57 -64.12 1.38
CA THR A 250 -48.91 -65.30 1.95
C THR A 250 -49.43 -65.61 3.34
N LYS A 251 -49.73 -64.59 4.15
CA LYS A 251 -50.40 -64.74 5.44
C LYS A 251 -51.78 -65.37 5.31
N MET A 252 -52.55 -64.98 4.29
CA MET A 252 -53.86 -65.58 3.99
C MET A 252 -53.74 -67.03 3.49
N LEU A 253 -52.74 -67.35 2.66
CA LEU A 253 -52.46 -68.72 2.24
C LEU A 253 -52.08 -69.62 3.44
N GLY A 254 -51.22 -69.13 4.33
CA GLY A 254 -50.86 -69.83 5.56
C GLY A 254 -52.04 -70.02 6.51
N LEU A 255 -52.97 -69.06 6.58
CA LEU A 255 -54.23 -69.21 7.33
C LEU A 255 -55.10 -70.34 6.75
N ASN A 256 -55.31 -70.35 5.42
CA ASN A 256 -56.09 -71.40 4.76
C ASN A 256 -55.47 -72.78 4.94
N ALA A 257 -54.13 -72.89 4.84
CA ALA A 257 -53.41 -74.13 5.07
C ALA A 257 -53.53 -74.60 6.54
N ALA A 258 -53.50 -73.69 7.51
CA ALA A 258 -53.69 -74.02 8.92
C ALA A 258 -55.11 -74.54 9.21
N ILE A 259 -56.13 -73.96 8.56
CA ILE A 259 -57.53 -74.43 8.65
C ILE A 259 -57.65 -75.85 8.11
N GLU A 260 -57.09 -76.13 6.93
CA GLU A 260 -57.19 -77.46 6.31
C GLU A 260 -56.37 -78.51 7.07
N ALA A 261 -55.21 -78.13 7.63
CA ALA A 261 -54.43 -78.97 8.52
C ALA A 261 -55.19 -79.34 9.81
N ALA A 262 -55.92 -78.40 10.41
CA ALA A 262 -56.79 -78.68 11.55
C ALA A 262 -57.96 -79.62 11.17
N ARG A 263 -58.48 -79.47 9.95
CA ARG A 263 -59.57 -80.29 9.40
C ARG A 263 -59.17 -81.75 9.16
N ALA A 264 -57.90 -81.98 8.80
CA ALA A 264 -57.32 -83.32 8.62
C ALA A 264 -56.99 -84.05 9.95
N GLY A 265 -57.24 -83.42 11.10
CA GLY A 265 -57.04 -84.03 12.42
C GLY A 265 -55.59 -84.46 12.66
N ASP A 266 -55.39 -85.72 13.08
CA ASP A 266 -54.07 -86.24 13.44
C ASP A 266 -53.10 -86.32 12.26
N ALA A 267 -53.59 -86.53 11.04
CA ALA A 267 -52.77 -86.57 9.83
C ALA A 267 -52.25 -85.17 9.43
N GLY A 268 -52.89 -84.09 9.89
CA GLY A 268 -52.56 -82.72 9.55
C GLY A 268 -51.61 -82.02 10.53
N ARG A 269 -51.24 -82.64 11.66
CA ARG A 269 -50.42 -82.00 12.70
C ARG A 269 -49.10 -81.42 12.18
N GLY A 270 -48.38 -82.15 11.32
CA GLY A 270 -47.14 -81.67 10.70
C GLY A 270 -47.36 -80.46 9.79
N PHE A 271 -48.42 -80.46 8.98
CA PHE A 271 -48.79 -79.34 8.10
C PHE A 271 -49.24 -78.10 8.89
N SER A 272 -49.87 -78.28 10.06
CA SER A 272 -50.26 -77.16 10.93
C SER A 272 -49.06 -76.38 11.44
N VAL A 273 -47.95 -77.05 11.75
CA VAL A 273 -46.70 -76.39 12.19
C VAL A 273 -46.13 -75.56 11.05
N VAL A 274 -46.04 -76.13 9.84
CA VAL A 274 -45.55 -75.42 8.65
C VAL A 274 -46.42 -74.21 8.31
N ALA A 275 -47.75 -74.35 8.38
CA ALA A 275 -48.68 -73.25 8.13
C ALA A 275 -48.54 -72.11 9.15
N SER A 276 -48.28 -72.42 10.41
CA SER A 276 -47.97 -71.41 11.45
C SER A 276 -46.66 -70.70 11.16
N GLU A 277 -45.64 -71.43 10.72
CA GLU A 277 -44.33 -70.85 10.38
C GLU A 277 -44.42 -69.91 9.16
N ILE A 278 -45.18 -70.30 8.12
CA ILE A 278 -45.46 -69.44 6.96
C ILE A 278 -46.15 -68.13 7.37
N ARG A 279 -47.10 -68.19 8.31
CA ARG A 279 -47.77 -66.98 8.84
C ARG A 279 -46.81 -66.08 9.59
N ASN A 280 -45.96 -66.63 10.44
CA ASN A 280 -44.93 -65.87 11.16
C ASN A 280 -43.94 -65.22 10.19
N LEU A 281 -43.45 -65.97 9.19
CA LEU A 281 -42.54 -65.45 8.18
C LEU A 281 -43.18 -64.30 7.37
N SER A 282 -44.46 -64.44 7.01
CA SER A 282 -45.21 -63.40 6.30
C SER A 282 -45.38 -62.13 7.14
N GLN A 283 -45.70 -62.28 8.43
CA GLN A 283 -45.81 -61.14 9.35
C GLN A 283 -44.46 -60.43 9.51
N ASN A 284 -43.38 -61.19 9.70
CA ASN A 284 -42.02 -60.64 9.81
C ASN A 284 -41.59 -59.91 8.53
N SER A 285 -41.93 -60.44 7.34
CA SER A 285 -41.68 -59.78 6.06
C SER A 285 -42.43 -58.46 5.95
N LYS A 286 -43.71 -58.41 6.38
CA LYS A 286 -44.50 -57.17 6.39
C LYS A 286 -43.92 -56.12 7.34
N GLU A 287 -43.54 -56.51 8.54
CA GLU A 287 -42.92 -55.61 9.52
C GLU A 287 -41.57 -55.09 9.04
N THR A 288 -40.77 -55.94 8.37
CA THR A 288 -39.51 -55.53 7.75
C THR A 288 -39.76 -54.52 6.63
N ALA A 289 -40.74 -54.75 5.76
CA ALA A 289 -41.09 -53.80 4.71
C ALA A 289 -41.51 -52.42 5.28
N ILE A 290 -42.27 -52.38 6.37
CA ILE A 290 -42.64 -51.12 7.05
C ILE A 290 -41.41 -50.40 7.61
N LYS A 291 -40.44 -51.13 8.18
CA LYS A 291 -39.19 -50.53 8.67
C LYS A 291 -38.38 -49.91 7.52
N ILE A 292 -38.29 -50.60 6.37
CA ILE A 292 -37.60 -50.05 5.19
C ILE A 292 -38.36 -48.84 4.63
N GLU A 293 -39.70 -48.86 4.61
CA GLU A 293 -40.54 -47.73 4.18
C GLU A 293 -40.30 -46.47 5.02
N LYS A 294 -40.05 -46.63 6.32
CA LYS A 294 -39.65 -45.52 7.18
C LYS A 294 -38.27 -44.99 6.81
N LEU A 295 -37.28 -45.86 6.59
CA LEU A 295 -35.93 -45.46 6.21
C LEU A 295 -35.91 -44.73 4.85
N THR A 296 -36.69 -45.18 3.87
CA THR A 296 -36.80 -44.52 2.56
C THR A 296 -37.49 -43.16 2.66
N ALA A 297 -38.49 -43.00 3.55
CA ALA A 297 -39.09 -41.70 3.83
C ALA A 297 -38.08 -40.72 4.45
N ASP A 298 -37.23 -41.20 5.37
CA ASP A 298 -36.15 -40.38 5.97
C ASP A 298 -35.11 -39.97 4.90
N ILE A 299 -34.78 -40.86 3.96
CA ILE A 299 -33.92 -40.55 2.80
C ILE A 299 -34.57 -39.47 1.92
N GLN A 300 -35.85 -39.60 1.57
CA GLN A 300 -36.56 -38.61 0.76
C GLN A 300 -36.58 -37.22 1.42
N SER A 301 -36.84 -37.16 2.73
CA SER A 301 -36.79 -35.89 3.47
C SER A 301 -35.39 -35.27 3.46
N SER A 302 -34.35 -36.10 3.54
CA SER A 302 -32.96 -35.63 3.47
C SER A 302 -32.62 -35.11 2.07
N VAL A 303 -33.03 -35.82 1.02
CA VAL A 303 -32.93 -35.41 -0.39
C VAL A 303 -33.59 -34.05 -0.63
N ASP A 304 -34.82 -33.85 -0.17
CA ASP A 304 -35.54 -32.59 -0.35
C ASP A 304 -34.86 -31.41 0.37
N LYS A 305 -34.28 -31.65 1.56
CA LYS A 305 -33.46 -30.65 2.26
C LYS A 305 -32.19 -30.32 1.47
N THR A 306 -31.51 -31.33 0.94
CA THR A 306 -30.30 -31.11 0.13
C THR A 306 -30.61 -30.32 -1.15
N LEU A 307 -31.74 -30.57 -1.81
CA LEU A 307 -32.18 -29.75 -2.95
C LEU A 307 -32.36 -28.28 -2.56
N SER A 308 -33.03 -28.01 -1.45
CA SER A 308 -33.22 -26.62 -0.99
C SER A 308 -31.91 -25.91 -0.66
N ILE A 309 -30.95 -26.61 -0.02
CA ILE A 309 -29.60 -26.07 0.22
C ILE A 309 -28.88 -25.83 -1.11
N SER A 310 -29.11 -26.73 -2.07
CA SER A 310 -28.49 -26.66 -3.38
C SER A 310 -28.93 -25.40 -4.14
N ASP A 311 -30.23 -25.11 -4.15
CA ASP A 311 -30.80 -23.90 -4.77
C ASP A 311 -30.27 -22.62 -4.12
N LEU A 312 -30.18 -22.57 -2.78
CA LEU A 312 -29.61 -21.43 -2.05
C LEU A 312 -28.14 -21.19 -2.39
N THR A 313 -27.38 -22.27 -2.61
CA THR A 313 -25.97 -22.16 -2.98
C THR A 313 -25.81 -21.62 -4.40
N MET A 314 -26.72 -21.98 -5.32
CA MET A 314 -26.76 -21.43 -6.68
C MET A 314 -27.03 -19.93 -6.65
N GLU A 315 -28.04 -19.50 -5.88
CA GLU A 315 -28.37 -18.06 -5.71
C GLU A 315 -27.16 -17.28 -5.15
N ASN A 316 -26.49 -17.81 -4.14
CA ASN A 316 -25.27 -17.19 -3.59
C ASN A 316 -24.14 -17.13 -4.62
N SER A 317 -23.97 -18.15 -5.47
CA SER A 317 -22.95 -18.16 -6.51
C SER A 317 -23.24 -17.12 -7.62
N GLU A 318 -24.51 -16.91 -7.97
CA GLU A 318 -24.90 -15.86 -8.91
C GLU A 318 -24.61 -14.46 -8.34
N GLN A 319 -24.99 -14.23 -7.08
CA GLN A 319 -24.68 -12.97 -6.38
C GLN A 319 -23.16 -12.74 -6.28
N GLN A 320 -22.39 -13.80 -6.00
CA GLN A 320 -20.94 -13.73 -5.98
C GLN A 320 -20.36 -13.32 -7.34
N SER A 321 -20.88 -13.88 -8.44
CA SER A 321 -20.46 -13.51 -9.80
C SER A 321 -20.68 -12.02 -10.09
N SER A 322 -21.86 -11.48 -9.75
CA SER A 322 -22.14 -10.05 -9.93
C SER A 322 -21.23 -9.16 -9.10
N ALA A 323 -20.93 -9.54 -7.85
CA ALA A 323 -20.02 -8.80 -6.98
C ALA A 323 -18.57 -8.81 -7.51
N ILE A 324 -18.13 -9.91 -8.12
CA ILE A 324 -16.82 -10.01 -8.77
C ILE A 324 -16.73 -9.06 -9.97
N GLU A 325 -17.76 -9.00 -10.81
CA GLU A 325 -17.82 -8.07 -11.95
C GLU A 325 -17.77 -6.61 -11.49
N GLU A 326 -18.58 -6.24 -10.49
CA GLU A 326 -18.59 -4.88 -9.93
C GLU A 326 -17.23 -4.49 -9.33
N THR A 327 -16.61 -5.42 -8.60
CA THR A 327 -15.29 -5.19 -8.01
C THR A 327 -14.20 -5.07 -9.07
N THR A 328 -14.28 -5.88 -10.14
CA THR A 328 -13.35 -5.81 -11.27
C THR A 328 -13.43 -4.45 -11.97
N ALA A 329 -14.64 -3.95 -12.25
CA ALA A 329 -14.84 -2.63 -12.82
C ALA A 329 -14.30 -1.51 -11.91
N SER A 330 -14.51 -1.63 -10.59
CA SER A 330 -13.98 -0.68 -9.60
C SER A 330 -12.45 -0.67 -9.58
N ILE A 331 -11.80 -1.83 -9.73
CA ILE A 331 -10.34 -1.94 -9.80
C ILE A 331 -9.81 -1.24 -11.06
N GLU A 332 -10.46 -1.42 -12.21
CA GLU A 332 -10.08 -0.73 -13.46
C GLU A 332 -10.16 0.79 -13.32
N GLU A 333 -11.23 1.30 -12.68
CA GLU A 333 -11.37 2.73 -12.40
C GLU A 333 -10.25 3.25 -11.49
N VAL A 334 -9.93 2.53 -10.40
CA VAL A 334 -8.86 2.96 -9.49
C VAL A 334 -7.48 2.87 -10.15
N LEU A 335 -7.23 1.89 -11.02
CA LEU A 335 -5.99 1.82 -11.80
C LEU A 335 -5.84 3.00 -12.77
N ALA A 336 -6.94 3.41 -13.42
CA ALA A 336 -6.95 4.60 -14.27
C ALA A 336 -6.63 5.86 -13.45
N LEU A 337 -7.27 6.05 -12.30
CA LEU A 337 -6.99 7.17 -11.38
C LEU A 337 -5.54 7.14 -10.88
N THR A 338 -5.02 5.96 -10.55
CA THR A 338 -3.62 5.80 -10.09
C THR A 338 -2.63 6.21 -11.18
N THR A 339 -2.95 5.91 -12.45
CA THR A 339 -2.14 6.33 -13.60
C THR A 339 -2.16 7.85 -13.76
N GLU A 340 -3.32 8.49 -13.60
CA GLU A 340 -3.44 9.95 -13.59
C GLU A 340 -2.65 10.57 -12.43
N PHE A 341 -2.76 10.03 -11.21
CA PHE A 341 -1.95 10.45 -10.05
C PHE A 341 -0.44 10.36 -10.32
N SER A 342 0.01 9.29 -10.95
CA SER A 342 1.41 9.12 -11.33
C SER A 342 1.86 10.16 -12.37
N SER A 343 0.98 10.51 -13.31
CA SER A 343 1.28 11.54 -14.31
C SER A 343 1.47 12.93 -13.68
N LEU A 344 0.61 13.32 -12.73
CA LEU A 344 0.75 14.57 -11.97
C LEU A 344 2.04 14.60 -11.13
N ALA A 345 2.49 13.44 -10.65
CA ALA A 345 3.77 13.31 -9.95
C ALA A 345 4.99 13.34 -10.89
N ASN A 346 4.81 13.26 -12.21
CA ASN A 346 5.88 13.29 -13.21
C ASN A 346 5.85 14.55 -14.10
N GLU A 347 4.86 15.42 -14.00
CA GLU A 347 4.86 16.70 -14.72
C GLU A 347 5.98 17.62 -14.20
N GLU A 348 6.92 17.91 -15.11
CA GLU A 348 7.79 19.09 -15.21
C GLU A 348 8.08 19.36 -16.69
#